data_AF-A0A317Z5W8-F1
#
_entry.id   AF-A0A317Z5W8-F1
#
_cell.length_a   1.000
_cell.length_b   1.000
_cell.length_c   1.000
_cell.angle_alpha   90.00
_cell.angle_beta   90.00
_cell.angle_gamma   90.00
#
_symmetry.space_group_name_H-M   'P 1'
#
loop_
_entity.id
_entity.type
_entity.pdbx_description
1 polymer ?
#
loop_
_entity_poly.entity_id
_entity_poly.type
_entity_poly.pdbx_seq_one_letter_code
_entity_poly.pdbx_strand_id
1 'polypeptide(L)'
;IRQTFDIPIIVISARLDEQTIVEALDNGANDYMTKPFNVDELRARIRVVQRLENMQNQKEIVFENGPLVVSYQAKTAQIDNQLLNLTPHEFALLELLCRHVGKVLT
;
A
#
# COMPACT_ATOMS: atom_id res chain seq x y z
N ILE A 1 2.32 15.00 -9.46
CA ILE A 1 2.76 13.78 -8.73
C ILE A 1 1.61 13.23 -7.89
N ARG A 2 1.20 13.88 -6.79
CA ARG A 2 0.03 13.47 -5.96
C ARG A 2 -1.31 13.35 -6.69
N GLN A 3 -1.49 14.06 -7.81
CA GLN A 3 -2.70 13.94 -8.66
C GLN A 3 -2.73 12.66 -9.51
N THR A 4 -1.62 11.92 -9.61
CA THR A 4 -1.47 10.80 -10.55
C THR A 4 -0.89 9.54 -9.88
N PHE A 5 -0.09 9.71 -8.83
CA PHE A 5 0.57 8.63 -8.12
C PHE A 5 0.33 8.77 -6.62
N ASP A 6 -0.12 7.69 -6.00
CA ASP A 6 -0.20 7.54 -4.55
C ASP A 6 1.04 6.77 -4.10
N ILE A 7 2.17 7.46 -4.12
CA ILE A 7 3.46 6.95 -3.62
C ILE A 7 3.93 7.88 -2.51
N PRO A 8 4.63 7.37 -1.49
CA PRO A 8 5.09 8.23 -0.43
C PRO A 8 6.18 9.21 -0.84
N ILE A 9 6.09 10.43 -0.31
CA ILE A 9 7.00 11.54 -0.62
C ILE A 9 7.63 12.05 0.68
N ILE A 10 8.96 12.05 0.74
CA ILE A 10 9.73 12.70 1.81
C ILE A 10 10.46 13.90 1.19
N VAL A 11 10.19 15.11 1.69
CA VAL A 11 10.84 16.32 1.22
C VAL A 11 12.12 16.57 2.02
N ILE A 12 13.24 16.85 1.33
CA ILE A 12 14.51 17.14 1.99
C ILE A 12 15.04 18.50 1.52
N SER A 13 15.14 19.47 2.44
CA SER A 13 15.39 20.87 2.08
C SER A 13 16.25 21.60 3.11
N ALA A 14 16.95 22.67 2.71
CA ALA A 14 17.65 23.57 3.63
C ALA A 14 16.74 24.68 4.18
N ARG A 15 15.49 24.78 3.69
CA ARG A 15 14.50 25.75 4.16
C ARG A 15 13.91 25.30 5.49
N LEU A 16 13.90 26.22 6.44
CA LEU A 16 13.50 26.02 7.83
C LEU A 16 12.25 26.82 8.20
N ASP A 17 11.68 27.56 7.26
CA ASP A 17 10.48 28.35 7.52
C ASP A 17 9.28 27.42 7.71
N GLU A 18 8.59 27.58 8.83
CA GLU A 18 7.47 26.72 9.22
C GLU A 18 6.36 26.71 8.15
N GLN A 19 6.14 27.84 7.47
CA GLN A 19 5.17 27.95 6.39
C GLN A 19 5.47 27.00 5.23
N THR A 20 6.70 26.97 4.71
CA THR A 20 7.09 26.01 3.65
C THR A 20 6.95 24.56 4.11
N ILE A 21 7.28 24.26 5.38
CA ILE A 21 7.17 22.89 5.92
C ILE A 21 5.70 22.46 5.93
N VAL A 22 4.82 23.30 6.48
CA VAL A 22 3.38 23.05 6.53
C VAL A 22 2.80 22.93 5.13
N GLU A 23 3.12 23.86 4.22
CA GLU A 23 2.67 23.81 2.83
C GLU A 23 3.10 22.52 2.12
N ALA A 24 4.33 22.06 2.35
CA ALA A 24 4.82 20.81 1.75
C ALA A 24 4.03 19.59 2.23
N LEU A 25 3.72 19.53 3.53
CA LEU A 25 2.93 18.46 4.13
C LEU A 25 1.47 18.52 3.66
N ASP A 26 0.86 19.70 3.63
CA ASP A 26 -0.52 19.91 3.16
C ASP A 26 -0.69 19.58 1.67
N ASN A 27 0.34 19.85 0.85
CA ASN A 27 0.39 19.44 -0.56
C ASN A 27 0.65 17.93 -0.75
N GLY A 28 0.71 17.17 0.34
CA GLY A 28 0.69 15.72 0.34
C GLY A 28 2.05 15.06 0.50
N ALA A 29 3.09 15.76 0.97
CA ALA A 29 4.28 15.10 1.49
C ALA A 29 3.94 14.29 2.74
N ASN A 30 4.52 13.10 2.88
CA ASN A 30 4.36 12.25 4.06
C ASN A 30 5.32 12.66 5.19
N ASP A 31 6.44 13.30 4.83
CA ASP A 31 7.43 13.77 5.79
C ASP A 31 8.27 14.92 5.20
N TYR A 32 8.88 15.73 6.07
CA TYR A 32 9.79 16.82 5.73
C TYR A 32 11.03 16.76 6.63
N MET A 33 12.22 16.81 6.03
CA MET A 33 13.48 16.73 6.75
C MET A 33 14.45 17.82 6.30
N THR A 34 15.05 18.51 7.27
CA THR A 34 15.93 19.65 7.01
C THR A 34 17.37 19.20 6.82
N LYS A 35 18.11 19.89 5.94
CA LYS A 35 19.56 19.72 5.81
C LYS A 35 20.30 20.58 6.85
N PRO A 36 21.42 20.11 7.42
CA PRO A 36 22.00 18.77 7.27
C PRO A 36 21.22 17.72 8.08
N PHE A 37 21.17 16.49 7.59
CA PHE A 37 20.46 15.38 8.25
C PHE A 37 21.38 14.17 8.46
N ASN A 38 21.02 13.33 9.43
CA ASN A 38 21.67 12.04 9.63
C ASN A 38 21.07 10.99 8.68
N VAL A 39 21.92 10.21 8.02
CA VAL A 39 21.50 9.11 7.14
C VAL A 39 20.65 8.08 7.90
N ASP A 40 20.97 7.78 9.16
CA ASP A 40 20.22 6.83 9.97
C ASP A 40 18.81 7.35 10.32
N GLU A 41 18.66 8.68 10.50
CA GLU A 41 17.36 9.32 10.66
C GLU A 41 16.53 9.20 9.39
N LEU A 42 17.11 9.52 8.23
CA LEU A 42 16.43 9.34 6.95
C LEU A 42 15.97 7.90 6.74
N ARG A 43 16.85 6.92 7.05
CA ARG A 43 16.51 5.50 6.95
C ARG A 43 15.38 5.12 7.91
N ALA A 44 15.33 5.69 9.10
CA ALA A 44 14.23 5.47 10.04
C ALA A 44 12.92 6.03 9.50
N ARG A 45 12.91 7.27 8.98
CA ARG A 45 11.75 7.91 8.37
C ARG A 45 11.22 7.14 7.16
N ILE A 46 12.11 6.66 6.28
CA ILE A 46 11.73 5.78 5.16
C ILE A 46 10.99 4.53 5.66
N ARG A 47 11.51 3.84 6.69
CA ARG A 47 10.84 2.66 7.26
C ARG A 47 9.46 2.97 7.84
N VAL A 48 9.30 4.13 8.50
CA VAL A 48 8.01 4.56 9.05
C VAL A 48 7.00 4.77 7.94
N VAL A 49 7.38 5.49 6.90
CA VAL A 49 6.53 5.78 5.75
C VAL A 49 6.12 4.48 5.03
N GLN A 50 7.05 3.56 4.79
CA GLN A 50 6.75 2.26 4.17
C GLN A 50 5.81 1.38 5.02
N ARG A 51 5.91 1.45 6.35
CA ARG A 51 5.02 0.70 7.23
C ARG A 51 3.57 1.19 7.13
N LEU A 52 3.36 2.50 6.98
CA LEU A 52 2.04 3.08 6.82
C LEU A 52 1.37 2.62 5.51
N GLU A 53 2.13 2.60 4.42
CA GLU A 53 1.67 2.03 3.13
C GLU A 53 1.27 0.55 3.27
N ASN A 54 2.12 -0.24 3.92
CA ASN A 54 1.83 -1.66 4.12
C ASN A 54 0.57 -1.86 4.97
N MET A 55 0.32 -1.02 5.99
CA MET A 55 -0.91 -1.09 6.79
C MET A 55 -2.16 -0.68 6.00
N GLN A 56 -2.04 0.23 5.02
CA GLN A 56 -3.16 0.54 4.12
C GLN A 56 -3.41 -0.61 3.14
N ASN A 57 -2.36 -1.23 2.59
CA ASN A 57 -2.46 -2.43 1.75
C ASN A 57 -2.92 -3.68 2.52
N GLN A 58 -2.83 -3.70 3.85
CA GLN A 58 -3.40 -4.78 4.66
C GLN A 58 -4.94 -4.82 4.62
N LYS A 59 -5.62 -3.77 4.15
CA LYS A 59 -7.07 -3.86 3.88
C LYS A 59 -7.40 -4.79 2.70
N GLU A 60 -6.44 -5.09 1.82
CA GLU A 60 -6.59 -6.09 0.75
C GLU A 60 -6.09 -7.48 1.17
N ILE A 61 -6.02 -7.85 2.45
CA ILE A 61 -5.60 -9.23 2.80
C ILE A 61 -6.67 -10.26 2.39
N VAL A 62 -7.94 -9.84 2.39
CA VAL A 62 -9.09 -10.72 2.14
C VAL A 62 -10.03 -10.08 1.13
N PHE A 63 -10.42 -10.85 0.13
CA PHE A 63 -11.46 -10.52 -0.83
C PHE A 63 -12.73 -11.29 -0.52
N GLU A 64 -13.87 -10.61 -0.48
CA GLU A 64 -15.19 -11.20 -0.20
C GLU A 64 -16.17 -10.90 -1.33
N ASN A 65 -16.87 -11.93 -1.80
CA ASN A 65 -17.94 -11.79 -2.80
C ASN A 65 -19.04 -12.82 -2.53
N GLY A 66 -20.03 -12.43 -1.74
CA GLY A 66 -21.09 -13.33 -1.28
C GLY A 66 -20.49 -14.46 -0.43
N PRO A 67 -20.72 -15.74 -0.77
CA PRO A 67 -20.18 -16.86 0.00
C PRO A 67 -18.68 -17.10 -0.22
N LEU A 68 -18.07 -16.47 -1.23
CA LEU A 68 -16.66 -16.61 -1.56
C LEU A 68 -15.79 -15.68 -0.71
N VAL A 69 -14.79 -16.26 -0.05
CA VAL A 69 -13.76 -15.55 0.72
C VAL A 69 -12.38 -15.99 0.22
N VAL A 70 -11.52 -15.05 -0.16
CA VAL A 70 -10.16 -15.33 -0.65
C VAL A 70 -9.15 -14.59 0.20
N SER A 71 -8.24 -15.31 0.86
CA SER A 71 -7.12 -14.72 1.59
C SER A 71 -5.87 -14.75 0.73
N TYR A 72 -5.38 -13.59 0.30
CA TYR A 72 -4.16 -13.49 -0.50
C TYR A 72 -2.91 -13.86 0.30
N GLN A 73 -2.89 -13.50 1.59
CA GLN A 73 -1.76 -13.82 2.46
C GLN A 73 -1.66 -15.32 2.74
N ALA A 74 -2.79 -15.97 3.06
CA ALA A 74 -2.81 -17.40 3.32
C ALA A 74 -2.78 -18.24 2.03
N LYS A 75 -2.96 -17.61 0.87
CA LYS A 75 -3.14 -18.27 -0.43
C LYS A 75 -4.24 -19.33 -0.41
N THR A 76 -5.36 -18.99 0.22
CA THR A 76 -6.51 -19.89 0.37
C THR A 76 -7.80 -19.21 -0.08
N ALA A 77 -8.76 -20.01 -0.51
CA ALA A 77 -10.10 -19.56 -0.85
C ALA A 77 -11.13 -20.50 -0.19
N GLN A 78 -12.29 -19.96 0.16
CA GLN A 78 -13.39 -20.69 0.76
C GLN A 78 -14.72 -20.27 0.15
N ILE A 79 -15.67 -21.21 0.05
CA ILE A 79 -17.07 -20.92 -0.26
C ILE A 79 -17.91 -21.49 0.88
N ASP A 80 -18.83 -20.71 1.45
CA ASP A 80 -19.68 -21.12 2.58
C ASP A 80 -18.85 -21.71 3.75
N ASN A 81 -17.72 -21.05 4.07
CA ASN A 81 -16.71 -21.48 5.04
C ASN A 81 -16.07 -22.87 4.78
N GLN A 82 -16.20 -23.42 3.58
CA GLN A 82 -15.49 -24.64 3.16
C GLN A 82 -14.26 -24.29 2.33
N LEU A 83 -13.09 -24.78 2.74
CA LEU A 83 -11.83 -24.55 2.05
C LEU A 83 -11.82 -25.20 0.67
N LEU A 84 -11.51 -24.42 -0.36
CA LEU A 84 -11.31 -24.89 -1.71
C LEU A 84 -9.90 -25.47 -1.83
N ASN A 85 -9.79 -26.69 -2.38
CA ASN A 85 -8.51 -27.30 -2.69
C ASN A 85 -8.06 -26.88 -4.09
N LEU A 86 -7.41 -25.71 -4.18
CA LEU A 86 -6.93 -25.14 -5.43
C LEU A 86 -5.45 -25.49 -5.65
N THR A 87 -5.09 -25.78 -6.89
CA THR A 87 -3.68 -25.81 -7.31
C THR A 87 -3.08 -24.39 -7.30
N PRO A 88 -1.74 -24.26 -7.28
CA PRO A 88 -1.10 -22.94 -7.32
C PRO A 88 -1.50 -22.08 -8.52
N HIS A 89 -1.73 -22.70 -9.70
CA HIS A 89 -2.14 -21.98 -10.91
C HIS A 89 -3.61 -21.52 -10.82
N GLU A 90 -4.51 -22.35 -10.32
CA GLU A 90 -5.92 -21.97 -10.12
C GLU A 90 -6.05 -20.85 -9.08
N PHE A 91 -5.30 -20.93 -7.98
CA PHE A 91 -5.27 -19.85 -7.00
C PHE A 91 -4.73 -18.55 -7.60
N ALA A 92 -3.64 -18.61 -8.36
CA ALA A 92 -3.07 -17.43 -9.01
C ALA A 92 -4.05 -16.78 -10.00
N LEU A 93 -4.80 -17.58 -10.76
CA LEU A 93 -5.86 -17.07 -11.65
C LEU A 93 -7.00 -16.43 -10.85
N LEU A 94 -7.46 -17.08 -9.78
CA LEU A 94 -8.50 -16.53 -8.91
C LEU A 94 -8.07 -15.21 -8.28
N GLU A 95 -6.84 -15.15 -7.74
CA GLU A 95 -6.25 -13.93 -7.18
C GLU A 95 -6.22 -12.80 -8.22
N LEU A 96 -5.80 -13.09 -9.45
CA LEU A 96 -5.76 -12.12 -10.54
C LEU A 96 -7.15 -11.56 -10.85
N LEU A 97 -8.17 -12.43 -10.92
CA LEU A 97 -9.55 -12.01 -11.16
C LEU A 97 -10.09 -11.16 -10.00
N CYS A 98 -9.83 -11.57 -8.75
CA CYS A 98 -10.26 -10.85 -7.55
C CYS A 98 -9.61 -9.45 -7.45
N ARG A 99 -8.35 -9.28 -7.88
CA ARG A 99 -7.66 -7.97 -7.92
C ARG A 99 -8.17 -7.04 -9.03
N HIS A 100 -8.94 -7.55 -9.98
CA HIS A 100 -9.37 -6.82 -11.17
C HIS A 100 -10.88 -6.94 -11.42
N VAL A 101 -11.69 -6.87 -10.35
CA VAL A 101 -13.16 -6.93 -10.46
C VAL A 101 -13.68 -5.89 -11.45
N GLY A 102 -14.56 -6.33 -12.34
CA GLY A 102 -15.23 -5.48 -13.32
C GLY A 102 -14.37 -5.07 -14.52
N LYS A 103 -13.13 -5.54 -14.61
CA LYS A 103 -12.26 -5.34 -15.78
C LYS A 103 -12.17 -6.61 -16.61
N VAL A 104 -12.24 -6.47 -17.93
CA VAL A 104 -11.93 -7.56 -18.85
C VAL A 104 -10.40 -7.75 -18.84
N LEU A 105 -9.97 -8.95 -18.49
CA LEU A 105 -8.57 -9.36 -18.60
C LEU A 105 -8.42 -10.18 -19.89
N THR A 106 -7.37 -9.90 -20.66
CA THR A 106 -7.00 -10.56 -21.92
C THR A 106 -5.59 -11.11 -21.84
#